data_AF-A0A610XM69-F1
#
_entry.id   AF-A0A610XM69-F1
#
_cell.length_a   1.000
_cell.length_b   1.000
_cell.length_c   1.000
_cell.angle_alpha   90.00
_cell.angle_beta   90.00
_cell.angle_gamma   90.00
#
_symmetry.space_group_name_H-M   'P 1'
#
loop_
_entity.id
_entity.type
_entity.pdbx_description
1 polymer ?
#
loop_
_entity_poly.entity_id
_entity_poly.type
_entity_poly.pdbx_seq_one_letter_code
_entity_poly.pdbx_strand_id
1 'polypeptide(L)'
;SGYHSADFQLLRASLACDGRSLPLMSYVVPSSQLGNPDIHARFLDSLSRCFSPKTEVIIITDAGFQGHWFRKIRSHGWIYICRVLGAQYYKIHEAWEKVTKIMDKASCTP
;
A
#
# COMPACT_ATOMS: atom_id res chain seq x y z
N SER A 1 22.93 22.50 2.88
CA SER A 1 21.47 22.42 3.07
C SER A 1 20.83 22.31 1.70
N GLY A 2 19.83 21.43 1.54
CA GLY A 2 19.04 21.32 0.31
C GLY A 2 19.25 20.00 -0.44
N TYR A 3 18.79 18.89 0.15
CA TYR A 3 18.36 17.76 -0.69
C TYR A 3 17.20 18.30 -1.52
N HIS A 4 17.36 18.41 -2.83
CA HIS A 4 16.24 18.63 -3.72
C HIS A 4 15.21 17.54 -3.42
N SER A 5 14.07 17.90 -2.81
CA SER A 5 12.94 16.98 -2.78
C SER A 5 12.65 16.67 -4.25
N ALA A 6 12.86 15.43 -4.69
CA ALA A 6 12.62 15.06 -6.07
C ALA A 6 11.24 15.58 -6.47
N ASP A 7 11.14 16.35 -7.56
CA ASP A 7 9.87 16.98 -7.98
C ASP A 7 8.77 15.95 -8.26
N PHE A 8 9.17 14.69 -8.44
CA PHE A 8 8.32 13.55 -8.71
C PHE A 8 8.67 12.35 -7.82
N GLN A 9 7.66 11.54 -7.57
CA GLN A 9 7.71 10.25 -6.90
C GLN A 9 7.14 9.16 -7.80
N LEU A 10 7.45 7.91 -7.50
CA LEU A 10 6.97 6.77 -8.25
C LEU A 10 5.97 5.95 -7.42
N LEU A 11 4.76 5.77 -7.96
CA LEU A 11 3.82 4.76 -7.47
C LEU A 11 3.93 3.53 -8.39
N ARG A 12 4.46 2.42 -7.88
CA ARG A 12 4.75 1.21 -8.67
C ARG A 12 4.10 -0.03 -8.07
N ALA A 13 3.53 -0.85 -8.93
CA ALA A 13 3.10 -2.21 -8.64
C ALA A 13 4.02 -3.19 -9.37
N SER A 14 4.44 -4.22 -8.65
CA SER A 14 5.27 -5.29 -9.19
C SER A 14 4.73 -6.62 -8.70
N LEU A 15 4.82 -7.65 -9.54
CA LEU A 15 4.49 -9.02 -9.18
C LEU A 15 5.66 -9.64 -8.41
N ALA A 16 5.39 -10.20 -7.23
CA ALA A 16 6.35 -11.03 -6.52
C ALA A 16 6.43 -12.40 -7.21
N CYS A 17 7.58 -12.78 -7.74
CA CYS A 17 7.79 -14.02 -8.47
C CYS A 17 9.16 -14.60 -8.14
N ASP A 18 9.19 -15.74 -7.43
CA ASP A 18 10.39 -16.52 -7.13
C ASP A 18 11.60 -15.69 -6.63
N GLY A 19 11.37 -14.92 -5.57
CA GLY A 19 12.39 -14.02 -4.98
C GLY A 19 12.71 -12.78 -5.82
N ARG A 20 12.03 -12.57 -6.94
CA ARG A 20 12.19 -11.40 -7.82
C ARG A 20 10.93 -10.55 -7.85
N SER A 21 11.12 -9.29 -8.23
CA SER A 21 10.05 -8.32 -8.42
C SER A 21 9.94 -8.00 -9.91
N LEU A 22 8.81 -8.32 -10.53
CA LEU A 22 8.52 -8.05 -11.94
C LEU A 22 7.60 -6.83 -12.05
N PRO A 23 8.07 -5.66 -12.50
CA PRO A 23 7.24 -4.47 -12.60
C PRO A 23 6.04 -4.69 -13.54
N LEU A 24 4.84 -4.41 -13.05
CA LEU A 24 3.61 -4.49 -13.84
C LEU A 24 3.20 -3.10 -14.34
N MET A 25 3.26 -2.11 -13.46
CA MET A 25 2.81 -0.76 -13.77
C MET A 25 3.49 0.28 -12.88
N SER A 26 3.69 1.49 -13.41
CA SER A 26 4.21 2.62 -12.64
C SER A 26 3.54 3.92 -13.07
N TYR A 27 3.22 4.77 -12.09
CA TYR A 27 2.81 6.16 -12.30
C TYR A 27 3.92 7.08 -11.76
N VAL A 28 4.28 8.08 -12.56
CA VAL A 28 5.11 9.20 -12.11
C VAL A 28 4.18 10.28 -11.57
N VAL A 29 4.32 10.61 -10.29
CA VAL A 29 3.40 11.48 -9.56
C VAL A 29 4.19 12.70 -9.07
N PRO A 30 3.75 13.93 -9.35
CA PRO A 30 4.37 15.11 -8.74
C PRO A 30 4.38 14.98 -7.23
N SER A 31 5.47 15.36 -6.57
CA SER A 31 5.59 15.27 -5.11
C SER A 31 4.52 16.09 -4.38
N SER A 32 4.01 17.15 -5.00
CA SER A 32 2.87 17.94 -4.52
C SER A 32 1.54 17.17 -4.45
N GLN A 33 1.45 16.02 -5.14
CA GLN A 33 0.28 15.14 -5.14
C GLN A 33 0.55 13.79 -4.45
N LEU A 34 1.64 13.69 -3.68
CA LEU A 34 1.93 12.50 -2.90
C LEU A 34 0.77 12.20 -1.94
N GLY A 35 0.32 10.95 -1.91
CA GLY A 35 -0.80 10.54 -1.05
C GLY A 35 -2.18 10.94 -1.57
N ASN A 36 -2.28 11.55 -2.76
CA ASN A 36 -3.57 11.95 -3.31
C ASN A 36 -4.47 10.72 -3.58
N PRO A 37 -5.67 10.65 -2.96
CA PRO A 37 -6.54 9.48 -3.03
C PRO A 37 -7.08 9.23 -4.45
N ASP A 38 -7.24 10.25 -5.28
CA ASP A 38 -7.74 10.10 -6.65
C ASP A 38 -6.67 9.52 -7.58
N ILE A 39 -5.39 9.87 -7.35
CA ILE A 39 -4.27 9.26 -8.08
C ILE A 39 -4.15 7.79 -7.70
N HIS A 40 -4.23 7.49 -6.40
CA HIS A 40 -4.26 6.13 -5.88
C HIS A 40 -5.41 5.30 -6.45
N ALA A 41 -6.62 5.88 -6.51
CA ALA A 41 -7.78 5.21 -7.08
C ALA A 41 -7.61 4.91 -8.57
N ARG A 42 -7.17 5.90 -9.36
CA ARG A 42 -6.89 5.71 -10.79
C ARG A 42 -5.79 4.67 -11.04
N PHE A 43 -4.75 4.68 -10.21
CA PHE A 43 -3.70 3.66 -10.28
C PHE A 43 -4.27 2.25 -10.06
N LEU A 44 -5.08 2.03 -9.03
CA LEU A 44 -5.68 0.71 -8.78
C LEU A 44 -6.69 0.31 -9.86
N ASP A 45 -7.47 1.26 -10.39
CA ASP A 45 -8.38 1.03 -11.51
C ASP A 45 -7.63 0.58 -12.76
N SER A 46 -6.52 1.26 -13.09
CA SER A 46 -5.65 0.85 -14.20
C SER A 46 -5.02 -0.51 -13.96
N LEU A 47 -4.54 -0.78 -12.74
CA LEU A 47 -3.91 -2.05 -12.40
C LEU A 47 -4.91 -3.21 -12.52
N SER A 48 -6.19 -2.98 -12.19
CA SER A 48 -7.22 -4.02 -12.27
C SER A 48 -7.43 -4.57 -13.67
N ARG A 49 -7.15 -3.76 -14.70
CA ARG A 49 -7.25 -4.16 -16.11
C ARG A 49 -6.16 -5.14 -16.54
N CYS A 50 -5.10 -5.30 -15.74
CA CYS A 50 -4.04 -6.27 -16.01
C CYS A 50 -4.47 -7.72 -15.70
N PHE A 51 -5.58 -7.91 -14.98
CA PHE A 51 -6.00 -9.21 -14.48
C PHE A 51 -7.36 -9.61 -15.03
N SER A 52 -7.58 -10.91 -15.19
CA SER A 52 -8.91 -11.44 -15.49
C SER A 52 -9.82 -11.35 -14.25
N PRO A 53 -11.15 -11.25 -14.38
CA PRO A 53 -12.06 -11.18 -13.23
C PRO A 53 -11.99 -12.36 -12.26
N LYS A 54 -11.44 -13.51 -12.69
CA LYS A 54 -11.27 -14.71 -11.85
C LYS A 54 -9.95 -14.74 -11.10
N THR A 55 -9.08 -13.75 -11.32
CA THR A 55 -7.75 -13.69 -10.71
C THR A 55 -7.87 -13.22 -9.28
N GLU A 56 -7.45 -14.05 -8.33
CA GLU A 56 -7.30 -13.63 -6.95
C GLU A 56 -6.05 -12.77 -6.81
N VAL A 57 -6.21 -11.53 -6.31
CA VAL A 57 -5.12 -10.57 -6.17
C VAL A 57 -4.93 -10.25 -4.69
N ILE A 58 -3.67 -10.39 -4.23
CA ILE A 58 -3.23 -9.96 -2.91
C ILE A 58 -2.26 -8.79 -3.09
N ILE A 59 -2.62 -7.63 -2.55
CA ILE A 59 -1.76 -6.45 -2.58
C ILE A 59 -0.90 -6.41 -1.32
N ILE A 60 0.42 -6.46 -1.49
CA ILE A 60 1.38 -6.23 -0.41
C ILE A 60 1.87 -4.79 -0.51
N THR A 61 1.73 -4.01 0.56
CA THR A 61 2.10 -2.59 0.55
C THR A 61 2.78 -2.15 1.84
N ASP A 62 3.70 -1.20 1.73
CA ASP A 62 4.39 -0.64 2.88
C ASP A 62 3.53 0.39 3.63
N ALA A 63 4.01 0.81 4.80
CA ALA A 63 3.51 1.95 5.53
C ALA A 63 3.48 3.21 4.65
N GLY A 64 2.38 3.97 4.70
CA GLY A 64 2.23 5.25 3.98
C GLY A 64 0.91 5.36 3.22
N PHE A 65 0.28 4.25 2.89
CA PHE A 65 -1.07 4.22 2.35
C PHE A 65 -2.12 4.28 3.46
N GLN A 66 -3.24 4.96 3.19
CA GLN A 66 -4.29 5.22 4.18
C GLN A 66 -5.64 4.64 3.77
N GLY A 67 -6.69 4.88 4.57
CA GLY A 67 -8.01 4.24 4.41
C GLY A 67 -8.60 4.28 3.00
N HIS A 68 -8.41 5.35 2.22
CA HIS A 68 -8.90 5.42 0.83
C HIS A 68 -8.27 4.34 -0.06
N TRP A 69 -6.97 4.10 0.07
CA TRP A 69 -6.24 3.06 -0.67
C TRP A 69 -6.82 1.68 -0.36
N PHE A 70 -6.97 1.33 0.91
CA PHE A 70 -7.48 0.02 1.34
C PHE A 70 -8.94 -0.20 0.96
N ARG A 71 -9.79 0.83 1.06
CA ARG A 71 -11.17 0.77 0.56
C ARG A 71 -11.22 0.51 -0.94
N LYS A 72 -10.35 1.17 -1.71
CA LYS A 72 -10.28 0.96 -3.16
C LYS A 72 -9.84 -0.46 -3.51
N ILE A 73 -8.81 -0.99 -2.86
CA ILE A 73 -8.39 -2.40 -3.04
C ILE A 73 -9.57 -3.34 -2.81
N ARG A 74 -10.28 -3.20 -1.68
CA ARG A 74 -11.43 -4.05 -1.36
C ARG A 74 -12.57 -3.91 -2.39
N SER A 75 -12.75 -2.73 -2.98
CA SER A 75 -13.78 -2.53 -4.02
C SER A 75 -13.53 -3.34 -5.30
N HIS A 76 -12.29 -3.78 -5.55
CA HIS A 76 -11.95 -4.71 -6.63
C HIS A 76 -12.10 -6.19 -6.23
N GLY A 77 -12.55 -6.50 -5.01
CA GLY A 77 -12.59 -7.85 -4.48
C GLY A 77 -11.22 -8.40 -4.05
N TRP A 78 -10.22 -7.52 -3.91
CA TRP A 78 -8.85 -7.91 -3.59
C TRP A 78 -8.59 -7.92 -2.09
N ILE A 79 -7.63 -8.74 -1.69
CA ILE A 79 -7.11 -8.82 -0.32
C ILE A 79 -5.83 -7.97 -0.24
N TYR A 80 -5.48 -7.49 0.96
CA TYR A 80 -4.22 -6.81 1.18
C TYR A 80 -3.50 -7.27 2.43
N ILE A 81 -2.18 -7.16 2.38
CA ILE A 81 -1.26 -7.24 3.50
C ILE A 81 -0.54 -5.90 3.56
N CYS A 82 -0.51 -5.25 4.72
CA CYS A 82 0.16 -3.97 4.86
C CYS A 82 0.95 -3.88 6.16
N ARG A 83 2.02 -3.10 6.13
CA ARG A 83 2.69 -2.66 7.35
C ARG A 83 1.93 -1.48 7.94
N VAL A 84 1.60 -1.56 9.22
CA VAL A 84 0.91 -0.50 9.96
C VAL A 84 1.92 0.33 10.76
N LEU A 85 1.83 1.66 10.69
CA LEU A 85 2.66 2.57 11.48
C LEU A 85 2.15 2.69 12.92
N GLY A 86 3.07 2.87 13.87
CA GLY A 86 2.79 2.89 15.32
C GLY A 86 1.75 3.93 15.78
N ALA A 87 1.47 4.97 15.00
CA ALA A 87 0.46 5.98 15.34
C ALA A 87 -0.99 5.49 15.18
N GLN A 88 -1.20 4.33 14.55
CA GLN A 88 -2.54 3.79 14.28
C GLN A 88 -3.07 2.97 15.46
N TYR A 89 -4.39 2.79 15.47
CA TYR A 89 -5.08 1.87 16.36
C TYR A 89 -5.59 0.68 15.57
N TYR A 90 -5.58 -0.50 16.19
CA TYR A 90 -6.20 -1.70 15.67
C TYR A 90 -7.23 -2.22 16.67
N LYS A 91 -8.16 -3.04 16.19
CA LYS A 91 -9.15 -3.73 17.01
C LYS A 91 -9.38 -5.11 16.41
N ILE A 92 -9.00 -6.14 17.15
CA ILE A 92 -9.26 -7.56 16.79
C ILE A 92 -10.51 -8.06 17.53
N HIS A 93 -10.68 -7.65 18.79
CA HIS A 93 -11.84 -7.99 19.63
C HIS A 93 -12.68 -6.75 19.93
N GLU A 94 -12.91 -6.40 21.21
CA GLU A 94 -13.88 -5.35 21.59
C GLU A 94 -13.27 -3.96 21.80
N ALA A 95 -11.97 -3.84 22.10
CA ALA A 95 -11.32 -2.57 22.39
C ALA A 95 -10.33 -2.15 21.28
N TRP A 96 -10.23 -0.84 21.05
CA TRP A 96 -9.18 -0.26 20.22
C TRP A 96 -7.87 -0.17 20.99
N GLU A 97 -6.79 -0.66 20.39
CA GLU A 97 -5.47 -0.69 20.98
C GLU A 97 -4.46 0.00 20.06
N LYS A 98 -3.52 0.76 20.64
CA LYS A 98 -2.43 1.38 19.86
C LYS A 98 -1.50 0.30 19.33
N VAL A 99 -1.10 0.41 18.06
CA VAL A 99 -0.13 -0.51 17.43
C VAL A 99 1.19 -0.55 18.21
N THR A 100 1.62 0.56 18.80
CA THR A 100 2.83 0.59 19.64
C THR A 100 2.84 -0.44 20.77
N LYS A 101 1.68 -0.82 21.33
CA LYS A 101 1.60 -1.84 22.39
C LYS A 101 1.96 -3.24 21.93
N ILE A 102 1.82 -3.54 20.63
CA ILE A 102 2.24 -4.82 20.04
C ILE A 102 3.67 -4.75 19.51
N MET A 103 4.18 -3.57 19.15
CA MET A 103 5.54 -3.43 18.63
C MET A 103 6.60 -3.93 19.61
N ASP A 104 6.39 -3.80 20.92
CA ASP A 104 7.29 -4.36 21.95
C ASP A 104 7.38 -5.89 21.90
N LYS A 105 6.41 -6.56 21.27
CA LYS A 105 6.37 -8.01 21.06
C LYS A 105 6.84 -8.42 19.66
N ALA A 106 7.21 -7.47 18.81
CA ALA A 106 7.68 -7.75 17.46
C ALA A 106 9.09 -8.34 17.51
N SER A 107 9.29 -9.46 16.81
CA SER A 107 10.61 -10.05 16.61
C SER A 107 11.49 -9.10 15.79
N CYS A 108 12.77 -8.97 16.14
CA CYS A 108 13.77 -8.27 15.33
C CYS A 108 14.20 -9.05 14.08
N THR A 109 13.68 -10.26 13.89
CA THR A 109 13.92 -11.11 12.71
C THR A 109 12.93 -10.72 11.61
N PRO A 110 13.40 -10.36 10.39
CA PRO A 110 12.57 -10.10 9.23
C PRO A 110 11.68 -11.27 8.81
#